data_AF-E7EMY4-F1
#
_entry.id   AF-E7EMY4-F1
#
_cell.length_a   1.000
_cell.length_b   1.000
_cell.length_c   1.000
_cell.angle_alpha   90.00
_cell.angle_beta   90.00
_cell.angle_gamma   90.00
#
_symmetry.space_group_name_H-M   'P 1'
#
loop_
_entity.id
_entity.type
_entity.pdbx_description
1 polymer ?
#
loop_
_entity_poly.entity_id
_entity_poly.type
_entity_poly.pdbx_seq_one_letter_code
_entity_poly.pdbx_strand_id
1 'polypeptide(L)'
;MVVALRYVWPLLLCSPCLLIQIPEELMEPPVITEQSPRRLVVFPTDDISLKCEASGKPEVQFRWTRDGVHFKPKEELGVTVYQSPHSGSF
;
A
#
# COMPACT_ATOMS: atom_id res chain seq x y z
N MET A 1 58.60 24.02 7.94
CA MET A 1 57.36 23.59 8.65
C MET A 1 56.43 22.86 7.67
N VAL A 2 56.83 21.65 7.21
CA VAL A 2 56.05 20.86 6.22
C VAL A 2 55.44 19.60 6.86
N VAL A 3 55.69 19.40 8.15
CA VAL A 3 55.32 18.19 8.89
C VAL A 3 53.87 18.25 9.40
N ALA A 4 53.34 19.44 9.65
CA ALA A 4 51.96 19.61 10.13
C ALA A 4 50.90 19.24 9.07
N LEU A 5 51.19 19.39 7.77
CA LEU A 5 50.23 19.02 6.72
C LEU A 5 50.14 17.51 6.47
N ARG A 6 51.15 16.72 6.86
CA ARG A 6 51.18 15.26 6.61
C ARG A 6 50.29 14.44 7.55
N TYR A 7 49.89 15.02 8.69
CA TYR A 7 49.03 14.35 9.69
C TYR A 7 47.59 14.87 9.72
N VAL A 8 47.27 15.93 8.97
CA VAL A 8 45.91 16.47 8.86
C VAL A 8 45.14 15.78 7.72
N TRP A 9 45.84 15.36 6.67
CA TRP A 9 45.27 14.62 5.54
C TRP A 9 44.64 13.25 5.92
N PRO A 10 45.23 12.43 6.81
CA PRO A 10 44.63 11.15 7.20
C PRO A 10 43.39 11.30 8.10
N LEU A 11 43.28 12.43 8.82
CA LEU A 11 42.12 12.73 9.67
C LEU A 11 40.90 13.21 8.86
N LEU A 12 41.08 13.72 7.64
CA LEU A 12 39.98 14.04 6.71
C LEU A 12 39.44 12.81 5.96
N LEU A 13 40.19 11.71 5.87
CA LEU A 13 39.76 10.51 5.14
C LEU A 13 39.00 9.48 5.98
N CYS A 14 38.88 9.70 7.30
CA CYS A 14 38.18 8.78 8.20
C CYS A 14 36.92 9.42 8.79
N SER A 15 36.01 9.86 7.92
CA SER A 15 34.59 9.91 8.30
C SER A 15 33.81 8.88 7.49
N PRO A 16 33.84 7.59 7.87
CA PRO A 16 32.80 6.66 7.49
C PRO A 16 31.59 6.88 8.41
N CYS A 17 31.17 8.13 8.60
CA CYS A 17 29.94 8.43 9.32
C CYS A 17 28.82 8.54 8.29
N LEU A 18 28.03 7.46 8.22
CA LEU A 18 26.72 7.39 7.57
C LEU A 18 26.70 7.60 6.05
N LEU A 19 27.00 6.53 5.32
CA LEU A 19 26.24 6.26 4.09
C LEU A 19 25.32 5.05 4.35
N ILE A 20 24.44 5.16 5.35
CA ILE A 20 23.28 4.26 5.41
C ILE A 20 22.36 4.73 4.29
N GLN A 21 22.50 4.13 3.12
CA GLN A 21 21.54 4.25 2.03
C GLN A 21 20.30 3.47 2.51
N ILE A 22 19.31 4.17 3.06
CA ILE A 22 17.99 3.56 3.32
C ILE A 22 17.49 3.09 1.94
N PRO A 23 17.15 1.80 1.77
CA PRO A 23 16.58 1.33 0.52
C PRO A 23 15.38 2.21 0.15
N GLU A 24 15.39 2.76 -1.05
CA GLU A 24 14.34 3.66 -1.56
C GLU A 24 12.95 2.99 -1.54
N GLU A 25 12.92 1.66 -1.60
CA GLU A 25 11.71 0.84 -1.56
C GLU A 25 11.50 0.24 -0.16
N LEU A 26 10.91 1.04 0.73
CA LEU A 26 10.39 0.54 1.99
C LEU A 26 9.09 -0.23 1.72
N MET A 27 9.11 -1.55 1.94
CA MET A 27 7.90 -2.37 1.85
C MET A 27 6.90 -1.97 2.93
N GLU A 28 5.64 -1.83 2.54
CA GLU A 28 4.56 -1.41 3.43
C GLU A 28 3.47 -2.48 3.38
N PRO A 29 3.04 -3.02 4.54
CA PRO A 29 1.94 -3.98 4.56
C PRO A 29 0.65 -3.33 4.05
N PRO A 30 -0.29 -4.12 3.51
CA PRO A 30 -1.59 -3.61 3.11
C PRO A 30 -2.36 -3.07 4.32
N VAL A 31 -2.82 -1.83 4.25
CA VAL A 31 -3.65 -1.17 5.27
C VAL A 31 -4.96 -0.73 4.64
N ILE A 32 -6.08 -1.10 5.25
CA ILE A 32 -7.41 -0.67 4.80
C ILE A 32 -7.61 0.81 5.15
N THR A 33 -7.84 1.64 4.14
CA THR A 33 -8.02 3.09 4.28
C THR A 33 -9.49 3.49 4.29
N GLU A 34 -10.34 2.80 3.53
CA GLU A 34 -11.80 2.99 3.52
C GLU A 34 -12.50 1.64 3.39
N GLN A 35 -13.61 1.46 4.10
CA GLN A 35 -14.43 0.24 4.02
C GLN A 35 -15.90 0.53 4.29
N SER A 36 -16.78 -0.26 3.67
CA SER A 36 -18.20 -0.26 4.03
C SER A 36 -18.41 -0.72 5.48
N PRO A 37 -19.49 -0.27 6.15
CA PRO A 37 -19.80 -0.72 7.49
C PRO A 37 -20.07 -2.23 7.53
N ARG A 38 -19.79 -2.85 8.69
CA ARG A 38 -19.93 -4.31 8.88
C ARG A 38 -21.35 -4.84 8.62
N ARG A 39 -22.36 -3.98 8.74
CA ARG A 39 -23.77 -4.32 8.50
C ARG A 39 -24.43 -3.17 7.76
N LEU A 40 -25.06 -3.50 6.64
CA LEU A 40 -25.92 -2.62 5.86
C LEU A 40 -27.34 -3.21 5.89
N VAL A 41 -28.34 -2.34 6.03
CA VAL A 41 -29.75 -2.70 5.88
C VAL A 41 -30.28 -1.83 4.76
N VAL A 42 -30.79 -2.44 3.71
CA VAL A 42 -31.19 -1.75 2.48
C VAL A 42 -32.55 -2.24 2.00
N PHE A 43 -33.25 -1.39 1.27
CA PHE A 43 -34.50 -1.81 0.63
C PHE A 43 -34.19 -2.64 -0.62
N PRO A 44 -35.12 -3.52 -1.06
CA PRO A 44 -34.91 -4.36 -2.24
C PRO A 44 -34.68 -3.60 -3.54
N THR A 45 -35.06 -2.32 -3.59
CA THR A 45 -34.93 -1.44 -4.76
C THR A 45 -33.68 -0.58 -4.75
N ASP A 46 -32.92 -0.59 -3.65
CA ASP A 46 -31.76 0.27 -3.50
C ASP A 46 -30.51 -0.42 -4.06
N ASP A 47 -29.74 0.33 -4.83
CA ASP A 47 -28.39 -0.08 -5.20
C ASP A 47 -27.44 0.15 -4.02
N ILE A 48 -26.49 -0.76 -3.85
CA ILE A 48 -25.45 -0.66 -2.81
C ILE A 48 -24.07 -0.69 -3.43
N SER A 49 -23.14 0.03 -2.82
CA SER A 49 -21.71 -0.10 -3.09
C SER A 49 -20.99 -0.69 -1.89
N LEU A 50 -20.21 -1.73 -2.14
CA LEU A 50 -19.35 -2.35 -1.14
C LEU A 50 -17.93 -1.83 -1.35
N LYS A 51 -17.53 -0.93 -0.44
CA LYS A 51 -16.24 -0.26 -0.50
C LYS A 51 -15.16 -1.05 0.20
N CYS A 52 -14.01 -1.11 -0.44
CA CYS A 52 -12.76 -1.63 0.12
C CYS A 52 -11.60 -0.90 -0.56
N GLU A 53 -10.98 0.03 0.14
CA GLU A 53 -9.79 0.73 -0.30
C GLU A 53 -8.64 0.38 0.62
N ALA A 54 -7.46 0.19 0.04
CA ALA A 54 -6.27 -0.14 0.79
C ALA A 54 -5.02 0.44 0.13
N SER A 55 -4.04 0.79 0.96
CA SER A 55 -2.70 1.19 0.53
C SER A 55 -1.68 0.13 0.94
N GLY A 56 -0.55 0.07 0.26
CA GLY A 56 0.54 -0.85 0.57
C GLY A 56 1.60 -0.83 -0.53
N LYS A 57 2.78 -1.38 -0.22
CA LYS A 57 3.89 -1.52 -1.17
C LYS A 57 4.48 -2.92 -1.04
N PRO A 58 4.52 -3.74 -2.10
CA PRO A 58 4.08 -3.45 -3.48
C PRO A 58 2.57 -3.28 -3.61
N GLU A 59 2.10 -2.96 -4.82
CA GLU A 59 0.67 -2.75 -5.11
C GLU A 59 -0.22 -3.83 -4.51
N VAL A 60 -1.28 -3.40 -3.84
CA VAL A 60 -2.19 -4.28 -3.12
C VAL A 60 -3.11 -5.06 -4.06
N GLN A 61 -3.62 -6.19 -3.58
CA GLN A 61 -4.59 -6.99 -4.32
C GLN A 61 -5.89 -7.12 -3.55
N PHE A 62 -7.00 -6.96 -4.26
CA PHE A 62 -8.33 -7.04 -3.69
C PHE A 62 -9.00 -8.36 -4.05
N ARG A 63 -9.66 -8.97 -3.07
CA ARG A 63 -10.48 -10.17 -3.24
C ARG A 63 -11.79 -9.99 -2.48
N TRP A 64 -12.84 -10.64 -2.99
CA TRP A 64 -14.14 -10.63 -2.35
C TRP A 64 -14.60 -12.04 -2.04
N THR A 65 -15.41 -12.15 -1.00
CA THR A 65 -16.12 -13.39 -0.66
C THR A 65 -17.59 -13.09 -0.44
N ARG A 66 -18.45 -13.96 -0.94
CA ARG A 66 -19.89 -13.97 -0.65
C ARG A 66 -20.15 -15.26 0.14
N ASP A 67 -20.65 -15.12 1.36
CA ASP A 67 -20.95 -16.25 2.26
C ASP A 67 -19.77 -17.23 2.45
N GLY A 68 -18.56 -16.69 2.56
CA GLY A 68 -17.33 -17.45 2.74
C GLY A 68 -16.76 -18.08 1.46
N VAL A 69 -17.43 -17.94 0.31
CA VAL A 69 -16.98 -18.45 -0.99
C VAL A 69 -16.35 -17.33 -1.81
N HIS A 70 -15.27 -17.62 -2.54
CA HIS A 70 -14.61 -16.64 -3.40
C HIS A 70 -15.60 -16.06 -4.43
N PHE A 71 -15.76 -14.74 -4.39
CA PHE A 71 -16.66 -13.99 -5.24
C PHE A 71 -15.86 -13.15 -6.23
N LYS A 72 -16.26 -13.17 -7.49
CA LYS A 72 -15.65 -12.39 -8.56
C LYS A 72 -16.66 -11.37 -9.10
N PRO A 73 -16.65 -10.13 -8.57
CA PRO A 73 -17.58 -9.08 -8.98
C PRO A 73 -17.64 -8.85 -10.49
N LYS A 74 -16.49 -8.96 -11.19
CA LYS A 74 -16.39 -8.75 -12.64
C LYS A 74 -17.11 -9.81 -13.49
N GLU A 75 -17.45 -10.96 -12.91
CA GLU A 75 -18.10 -12.07 -13.61
C GLU A 75 -19.61 -12.16 -13.29
N GLU A 76 -20.13 -11.33 -12.38
CA GLU A 76 -21.52 -11.36 -11.91
C GLU A 76 -22.42 -10.37 -12.67
N LEU A 77 -23.62 -10.82 -13.05
CA LEU A 77 -24.60 -9.94 -13.71
C LEU A 77 -25.21 -8.97 -12.69
N GLY A 78 -25.34 -7.70 -13.08
CA GLY A 78 -25.90 -6.66 -12.21
C GLY A 78 -24.92 -6.07 -11.20
N VAL A 79 -23.63 -6.45 -11.24
CA VAL A 79 -22.57 -5.84 -10.43
C VAL A 79 -21.70 -4.94 -11.31
N THR A 80 -21.45 -3.71 -10.84
CA THR A 80 -20.63 -2.72 -11.56
C THR A 80 -19.32 -2.50 -10.82
N VAL A 81 -18.19 -2.80 -11.44
CA VAL A 81 -16.86 -2.63 -10.83
C VAL A 81 -16.15 -1.45 -11.47
N TYR A 82 -15.78 -0.44 -10.69
CA TYR A 82 -14.89 0.64 -11.13
C TYR A 82 -13.44 0.26 -10.78
N GLN A 83 -12.58 0.13 -11.79
CA GLN A 83 -11.19 -0.26 -11.58
C GLN A 83 -10.37 0.97 -11.15
N SER A 84 -9.88 0.96 -9.91
CA SER A 84 -8.79 1.83 -9.49
C SER A 84 -7.72 1.01 -8.75
N PRO A 85 -6.43 1.39 -8.86
CA PRO A 85 -5.33 0.59 -8.31
C PRO A 85 -5.50 0.29 -6.81
N HIS A 86 -5.97 1.28 -6.06
CA HIS A 86 -6.10 1.22 -4.61
C HIS A 86 -7.54 0.94 -4.13
N SER A 87 -8.44 0.49 -5.02
CA SER A 87 -9.82 0.16 -4.66
C SER A 87 -10.24 -1.19 -5.22
N GLY A 88 -10.72 -2.04 -4.31
CA GLY A 88 -11.48 -3.23 -4.62
C GLY A 88 -12.99 -2.97 -4.67
N SER A 89 -13.44 -1.72 -4.60
CA SER A 89 -14.86 -1.40 -4.45
C SER A 89 -15.69 -1.78 -5.69
N PHE A 90 -16.96 -2.12 -5.46
CA PHE A 90 -17.96 -2.34 -6.50
C PHE A 90 -19.34 -1.86 -6.05
#